data_AF-A0A1X7T1E9-F1
#
_entry.id   AF-A0A1X7T1E9-F1
#
_cell.length_a   1.000
_cell.length_b   1.000
_cell.length_c   1.000
_cell.angle_alpha   90.00
_cell.angle_beta   90.00
_cell.angle_gamma   90.00
#
_symmetry.space_group_name_H-M   'P 1'
#
loop_
_entity.id
_entity.type
_entity.pdbx_description
1 polymer ?
#
loop_
_entity_poly.entity_id
_entity_poly.type
_entity_poly.pdbx_seq_one_letter_code
_entity_poly.pdbx_strand_id
1 'polypeptide(L)'
;MLVTLLFGFFIRCCLAEYVTQPVSLNTSLNSTVTFTCEATGVSFIFFYVGQIPASEAVNVNRGFTELSQDTINGTIRRRQLSVHAREINNNTYVCCFASPGDIRSDNATLTIQ
;
A
#
# COMPACT_ATOMS: atom_id res chain seq x y z
N MET A 1 26.89 -15.19 26.42
CA MET A 1 26.91 -14.60 25.06
C MET A 1 26.04 -15.35 24.04
N LEU A 2 25.78 -16.66 24.19
CA LEU A 2 24.88 -17.40 23.27
C LEU A 2 23.39 -17.09 23.50
N VAL A 3 22.99 -16.77 24.75
CA VAL A 3 21.60 -16.51 25.14
C VAL A 3 21.07 -15.15 24.63
N THR A 4 21.93 -14.14 24.50
CA THR A 4 21.57 -12.81 23.97
C THR A 4 21.36 -12.81 22.45
N LEU A 5 22.05 -13.68 21.72
CA LEU A 5 21.86 -13.82 20.26
C LEU A 5 20.55 -14.53 19.92
N LEU A 6 20.14 -15.51 20.72
CA LEU A 6 18.83 -16.17 20.58
C LEU A 6 17.70 -15.18 20.88
N PHE A 7 17.80 -14.36 21.93
CA PHE A 7 16.80 -13.32 22.23
C PHE A 7 16.68 -12.25 21.14
N GLY A 8 17.79 -11.83 20.51
CA GLY A 8 17.76 -10.90 19.38
C GLY A 8 17.16 -11.48 18.10
N PHE A 9 17.27 -12.80 17.90
CA PHE A 9 16.71 -13.50 16.74
C PHE A 9 15.20 -13.76 16.89
N PHE A 10 14.72 -14.06 18.12
CA PHE A 10 13.28 -14.26 18.39
C PHE A 10 12.44 -12.96 18.32
N ILE A 11 13.03 -11.78 18.57
CA ILE A 11 12.31 -10.49 18.48
C ILE A 11 12.06 -10.06 17.03
N ARG A 12 12.80 -10.58 16.05
CA ARG A 12 12.58 -10.29 14.62
C ARG A 12 11.35 -10.98 14.02
N CYS A 13 10.67 -11.88 14.74
CA CYS A 13 9.65 -12.72 14.14
C CYS A 13 8.26 -12.08 13.94
N CYS A 14 8.00 -10.84 14.41
CA CYS A 14 6.64 -10.25 14.30
C CYS A 14 6.57 -8.71 14.15
N LEU A 15 7.64 -8.02 13.74
CA LEU A 15 7.55 -6.57 13.47
C LEU A 15 7.07 -6.34 12.04
N ALA A 16 5.96 -5.61 11.90
CA ALA A 16 5.45 -5.18 10.60
C ALA A 16 6.41 -4.16 9.99
N GLU A 17 6.78 -4.36 8.72
CA GLU A 17 7.70 -3.48 8.00
C GLU A 17 7.29 -3.40 6.52
N TYR A 18 7.38 -2.20 5.93
CA TYR A 18 7.19 -2.03 4.49
C TYR A 18 8.44 -2.45 3.73
N VAL A 19 8.26 -3.35 2.76
CA VAL A 19 9.27 -3.68 1.75
C VAL A 19 9.21 -2.66 0.62
N THR A 20 8.00 -2.31 0.20
CA THR A 20 7.73 -1.32 -0.85
C THR A 20 6.58 -0.44 -0.40
N GLN A 21 6.81 0.87 -0.35
CA GLN A 21 5.76 1.87 -0.12
C GLN A 21 5.24 2.41 -1.46
N PRO A 22 3.99 2.90 -1.53
CA PRO A 22 3.51 3.59 -2.73
C PRO A 22 4.38 4.82 -3.01
N VAL A 23 4.70 5.04 -4.29
CA VAL A 23 5.48 6.19 -4.76
C VAL A 23 4.58 7.12 -5.56
N SER A 24 4.84 8.43 -5.54
CA SER A 24 4.08 9.39 -6.34
C SER A 24 4.19 9.09 -7.84
N LEU A 25 3.08 9.19 -8.56
CA LEU A 25 2.98 8.84 -9.97
C LEU A 25 2.49 10.05 -10.78
N ASN A 26 3.16 10.29 -11.91
CA ASN A 26 2.71 11.24 -12.93
C ASN A 26 2.15 10.45 -14.12
N THR A 27 1.00 10.85 -14.63
CA THR A 27 0.34 10.14 -15.72
C THR A 27 -0.47 11.07 -16.61
N SER A 28 -0.92 10.58 -17.77
CA SER A 28 -1.83 11.30 -18.65
C SER A 28 -3.30 10.99 -18.37
N LEU A 29 -4.20 11.89 -18.76
CA LEU A 29 -5.65 11.65 -18.64
C LEU A 29 -6.07 10.37 -19.40
N ASN A 30 -7.02 9.61 -18.84
CA ASN A 30 -7.54 8.33 -19.36
C ASN A 30 -6.54 7.16 -19.41
N SER A 31 -5.32 7.33 -18.92
CA SER A 31 -4.40 6.22 -18.69
C SER A 31 -4.79 5.42 -17.44
N THR A 32 -4.15 4.27 -17.25
CA THR A 32 -4.25 3.50 -16.00
C THR A 32 -2.85 3.33 -15.43
N VAL A 33 -2.70 3.65 -14.15
CA VAL A 33 -1.45 3.46 -13.39
C VAL A 33 -1.69 2.58 -12.17
N THR A 34 -0.63 2.17 -11.50
CA THR A 34 -0.75 1.26 -10.35
C THR A 34 0.18 1.69 -9.23
N PHE A 35 -0.39 1.95 -8.06
CA PHE A 35 0.38 2.02 -6.82
C PHE A 35 0.58 0.60 -6.29
N THR A 36 1.78 0.31 -5.82
CA THR A 36 2.12 -0.99 -5.23
C THR A 36 2.52 -0.79 -3.78
N CYS A 37 2.08 -1.69 -2.91
CA CYS A 37 2.46 -1.72 -1.51
C CYS A 37 2.80 -3.16 -1.11
N GLU A 38 3.93 -3.31 -0.43
CA GLU A 38 4.43 -4.60 0.04
C GLU A 38 4.91 -4.49 1.46
N ALA A 39 4.57 -5.48 2.29
CA ALA A 39 4.97 -5.52 3.69
C ALA A 39 5.18 -6.95 4.19
N THR A 40 6.06 -7.09 5.17
CA THR A 40 6.30 -8.32 5.93
C THR A 40 5.74 -8.17 7.34
N GLY A 41 5.52 -9.29 8.03
CA GLY A 41 4.96 -9.27 9.40
C GLY A 41 3.48 -8.86 9.45
N VAL A 42 2.79 -8.81 8.30
CA VAL A 42 1.39 -8.41 8.17
C VAL A 42 0.54 -9.48 7.47
N SER A 43 -0.77 -9.38 7.64
CA SER A 43 -1.77 -10.26 7.04
C SER A 43 -2.58 -9.54 5.97
N PHE A 44 -2.81 -8.24 6.14
CA PHE A 44 -3.64 -7.43 5.29
C PHE A 44 -2.96 -6.10 4.97
N ILE A 45 -3.14 -5.68 3.72
CA ILE A 45 -2.74 -4.39 3.19
C ILE A 45 -3.99 -3.73 2.63
N PHE A 46 -4.15 -2.43 2.88
CA PHE A 46 -5.25 -1.61 2.41
C PHE A 46 -4.70 -0.30 1.87
N PHE A 47 -5.36 0.26 0.86
CA PHE A 47 -5.09 1.61 0.38
C PHE A 47 -6.11 2.60 0.92
N TYR A 48 -5.63 3.80 1.22
CA TYR A 48 -6.45 4.96 1.53
C TYR A 48 -6.18 6.04 0.48
N VAL A 49 -7.27 6.67 0.05
CA VAL A 49 -7.26 7.83 -0.84
C VAL A 49 -7.65 9.04 0.02
N GLY A 50 -6.67 9.86 0.37
CA GLY A 50 -6.80 10.82 1.47
C GLY A 50 -7.03 10.11 2.81
N GLN A 51 -8.21 10.32 3.39
CA GLN A 51 -8.62 9.70 4.66
C GLN A 51 -9.68 8.60 4.51
N ILE A 52 -10.08 8.29 3.27
CA ILE A 52 -11.17 7.33 2.98
C ILE A 52 -10.54 6.07 2.37
N PRO A 53 -10.93 4.86 2.79
CA PRO A 53 -10.44 3.62 2.16
C PRO A 53 -10.70 3.62 0.65
N ALA A 54 -9.75 3.10 -0.13
CA ALA A 54 -9.85 3.03 -1.58
C ALA A 54 -11.01 2.12 -2.04
N SER A 55 -11.38 1.14 -1.21
CA SER A 55 -12.51 0.23 -1.43
C SER A 55 -13.89 0.89 -1.29
N GLU A 56 -13.98 2.06 -0.68
CA GLU A 56 -15.25 2.77 -0.52
C GLU A 56 -15.79 3.26 -1.88
N ALA A 57 -17.11 3.23 -2.04
CA ALA A 57 -17.78 3.55 -3.30
C ALA A 57 -17.39 4.94 -3.85
N VAL A 58 -17.13 5.92 -2.96
CA VAL A 58 -16.67 7.26 -3.36
C VAL A 58 -15.34 7.21 -4.12
N ASN A 59 -14.39 6.35 -3.72
CA ASN A 59 -13.10 6.24 -4.38
C ASN A 59 -13.17 5.29 -5.59
N VAL A 60 -13.98 4.24 -5.52
CA VAL A 60 -14.26 3.38 -6.68
C VAL A 60 -14.86 4.19 -7.83
N ASN A 61 -15.84 5.04 -7.55
CA ASN A 61 -16.47 5.90 -8.56
C ASN A 61 -15.49 6.96 -9.11
N ARG A 62 -14.50 7.37 -8.32
CA ARG A 62 -13.42 8.27 -8.75
C ARG A 62 -12.36 7.57 -9.60
N GLY A 63 -12.42 6.24 -9.78
CA GLY A 63 -11.50 5.48 -10.66
C GLY A 63 -10.41 4.71 -9.93
N PHE A 64 -10.52 4.52 -8.62
CA PHE A 64 -9.59 3.72 -7.81
C PHE A 64 -10.11 2.30 -7.62
N THR A 65 -9.31 1.29 -7.95
CA THR A 65 -9.69 -0.12 -7.80
C THR A 65 -8.59 -0.88 -7.08
N GLU A 66 -8.87 -1.30 -5.84
CA GLU A 66 -7.97 -2.22 -5.13
C GLU A 66 -8.00 -3.59 -5.80
N LEU A 67 -6.83 -4.10 -6.17
CA LEU A 67 -6.67 -5.45 -6.68
C LEU A 67 -6.61 -6.44 -5.51
N SER A 68 -6.76 -7.73 -5.84
CA SER A 68 -6.59 -8.81 -4.87
C SER A 68 -5.20 -8.77 -4.26
N GLN A 69 -5.11 -9.10 -2.97
CA GLN A 69 -3.84 -9.22 -2.28
C GLN A 69 -3.17 -10.56 -2.62
N ASP A 70 -1.87 -10.53 -2.89
CA ASP A 70 -1.04 -11.70 -3.16
C ASP A 70 0.04 -11.89 -2.09
N THR A 71 0.67 -13.06 -2.10
CA THR A 71 1.76 -13.41 -1.18
C THR A 71 2.97 -13.86 -1.96
N ILE A 72 4.07 -13.12 -1.81
CA ILE A 72 5.32 -13.36 -2.53
C ILE A 72 6.27 -14.08 -1.58
N ASN A 73 6.89 -15.15 -2.07
CA ASN A 73 7.87 -15.95 -1.33
C ASN A 73 7.34 -16.41 0.05
N GLY A 74 6.03 -16.62 0.15
CA GLY A 74 5.34 -17.10 1.37
C GLY A 74 5.27 -16.12 2.55
N THR A 75 5.86 -14.94 2.46
CA THR A 75 6.05 -14.03 3.61
C THR A 75 5.70 -12.58 3.35
N ILE A 76 5.93 -12.09 2.13
CA ILE A 76 5.64 -10.69 1.76
C ILE A 76 4.19 -10.63 1.29
N ARG A 77 3.36 -9.83 1.96
CA ARG A 77 2.05 -9.47 1.42
C ARG A 77 2.26 -8.34 0.42
N ARG A 78 1.63 -8.45 -0.75
CA ARG A 78 1.59 -7.39 -1.76
C ARG A 78 0.13 -7.07 -2.03
N ARG A 79 -0.16 -5.79 -2.19
CA ARG A 79 -1.42 -5.33 -2.77
C ARG A 79 -1.16 -4.18 -3.72
N GLN A 80 -2.03 -4.07 -4.70
CA GLN A 80 -1.95 -3.04 -5.73
C GLN A 80 -3.25 -2.25 -5.80
N LEU A 81 -3.11 -0.96 -6.07
CA LEU A 81 -4.22 -0.05 -6.34
C LEU A 81 -4.11 0.39 -7.80
N SER A 82 -4.99 -0.15 -8.65
CA SER A 82 -5.12 0.31 -10.02
C SER A 82 -5.91 1.62 -10.04
N VAL A 83 -5.42 2.62 -10.77
CA VAL A 83 -6.06 3.93 -10.86
C VAL A 83 -6.24 4.31 -12.30
N HIS A 84 -7.49 4.47 -12.71
CA HIS A 84 -7.83 5.04 -14.01
C HIS A 84 -7.87 6.57 -13.89
N ALA A 85 -6.95 7.24 -14.56
CA ALA A 85 -6.72 8.67 -14.45
C ALA A 85 -7.91 9.46 -15.00
N ARG A 86 -8.53 10.27 -14.14
CA ARG A 86 -9.68 11.13 -14.44
C ARG A 86 -9.43 12.50 -13.81
N GLU A 87 -10.00 13.56 -14.37
CA GLU A 87 -9.85 14.91 -13.81
C GLU A 87 -10.21 14.97 -12.31
N ILE A 88 -11.24 14.23 -11.88
CA ILE A 88 -11.73 14.15 -10.49
C ILE A 88 -10.75 13.48 -9.49
N ASN A 89 -9.75 12.75 -9.98
CA ASN A 89 -8.76 12.08 -9.14
C ASN A 89 -7.34 12.67 -9.28
N ASN A 90 -7.19 13.78 -10.02
CA ASN A 90 -5.94 14.52 -10.08
C ASN A 90 -5.54 15.06 -8.70
N ASN A 91 -4.23 15.22 -8.46
CA ASN A 91 -3.63 15.75 -7.23
C ASN A 91 -4.13 15.08 -5.95
N THR A 92 -4.40 13.77 -6.02
CA THR A 92 -4.95 13.01 -4.90
C THR A 92 -3.85 12.26 -4.17
N TYR A 93 -3.88 12.29 -2.83
CA TYR A 93 -2.96 11.53 -1.99
C TYR A 93 -3.42 10.09 -1.84
N VAL A 94 -2.48 9.16 -1.95
CA VAL A 94 -2.65 7.73 -1.75
C VAL A 94 -1.64 7.29 -0.71
N CYS A 95 -2.08 6.52 0.27
CA CYS A 95 -1.17 5.83 1.18
C CYS A 95 -1.64 4.40 1.39
N CYS A 96 -0.75 3.61 1.95
CA CYS A 96 -0.97 2.22 2.30
C CYS A 96 -1.08 2.08 3.83
N PHE A 97 -1.89 1.14 4.29
CA PHE A 97 -2.01 0.73 5.68
C PHE A 97 -1.88 -0.78 5.77
N ALA A 98 -1.15 -1.29 6.75
CA ALA A 98 -0.92 -2.73 6.90
C ALA A 98 -1.20 -3.23 8.33
N SER A 99 -1.80 -4.41 8.43
CA SER A 99 -2.25 -5.01 9.70
C SER A 99 -2.04 -6.53 9.71
N PRO A 100 -1.70 -7.17 10.84
CA PRO A 100 -1.40 -6.58 12.16
C PRO A 100 -0.12 -5.73 12.15
N GLY A 101 0.04 -4.87 13.16
CA GLY A 101 1.17 -3.93 13.29
C GLY A 101 0.78 -2.46 13.08
N ASP A 102 -0.36 -2.24 12.42
CA ASP A 102 -1.04 -0.94 12.24
C ASP A 102 -0.09 0.17 11.77
N ILE A 103 0.81 -0.19 10.86
CA ILE A 103 1.74 0.74 10.24
C ILE A 103 1.07 1.42 9.04
N ARG A 104 1.44 2.69 8.81
CA ARG A 104 0.96 3.51 7.70
C ARG A 104 2.14 4.00 6.89
N SER A 105 2.03 3.92 5.57
CA SER A 105 3.08 4.40 4.67
C SER A 105 3.11 5.92 4.59
N ASP A 106 4.18 6.44 4.00
CA ASP A 106 4.23 7.80 3.48
C ASP A 106 3.13 8.04 2.44
N ASN A 107 2.78 9.32 2.24
CA ASN A 107 1.82 9.72 1.22
C ASN A 107 2.50 9.77 -0.17
N ALA A 108 1.91 9.06 -1.12
CA ALA A 108 2.16 9.24 -2.54
C ALA A 108 1.11 10.17 -3.14
N THR A 109 1.46 10.88 -4.22
CA THR A 109 0.53 11.73 -4.96
C THR A 109 0.32 11.20 -6.37
N LEU A 110 -0.94 11.15 -6.82
CA LEU A 110 -1.28 11.00 -8.22
C LEU A 110 -1.35 12.38 -8.88
N THR A 111 -0.55 12.60 -9.91
CA THR A 111 -0.58 13.82 -10.72
C THR A 111 -0.95 13.46 -12.16
N ILE A 112 -1.93 14.18 -12.72
CA ILE A 112 -2.37 14.03 -14.11
C ILE A 112 -1.97 15.27 -14.88
N GLN A 113 -1.27 15.06 -16.00
CA GLN A 113 -0.72 16.10 -16.89
C GLN A 113 -1.26 15.94 -18.32
#